data_AF-A0A662VQA6-F1
#
_entry.id   AF-A0A662VQA6-F1
#
_cell.length_a   1.000
_cell.length_b   1.000
_cell.length_c   1.000
_cell.angle_alpha   90.00
_cell.angle_beta   90.00
_cell.angle_gamma   90.00
#
_symmetry.space_group_name_H-M   'P 1'
#
loop_
_entity.id
_entity.type
_entity.pdbx_description
1 polymer ?
#
loop_
_entity_poly.entity_id
_entity_poly.type
_entity_poly.pdbx_seq_one_letter_code
_entity_poly.pdbx_strand_id
1 'polypeptide(L)'
;MKRFLKEDLIKIHLNLFKIERAMKLMGITNNYFTLYDELEVFPSHIHKHKDEHAEAIMLLCLGILEALKVEPEVETPEKSIEVTKSINLTKATVK
;
A
#
# COMPACT_ATOMS: atom_id res chain seq x y z
N MET A 1 -11.66 7.94 18.15
CA MET A 1 -11.17 7.43 16.86
C MET A 1 -12.24 6.49 16.29
N LYS A 2 -12.88 6.84 15.17
CA LYS A 2 -14.04 6.09 14.63
C LYS A 2 -13.56 4.76 14.07
N ARG A 3 -14.03 3.62 14.59
CA ARG A 3 -13.64 2.28 14.11
C ARG A 3 -14.37 2.01 12.78
N PHE A 4 -13.65 2.01 11.66
CA PHE A 4 -14.22 1.68 10.34
C PHE A 4 -14.87 0.29 10.34
N LEU A 5 -16.00 0.11 9.65
CA LEU A 5 -16.62 -1.20 9.47
C LEU A 5 -15.85 -2.00 8.40
N LYS A 6 -15.99 -3.32 8.39
CA LYS A 6 -15.33 -4.19 7.39
C LYS A 6 -15.74 -3.80 5.97
N GLU A 7 -17.03 -3.54 5.77
CA GLU A 7 -17.58 -3.11 4.48
C GLU A 7 -16.97 -1.81 3.98
N ASP A 8 -16.70 -0.86 4.88
CA ASP A 8 -16.05 0.40 4.53
C ASP A 8 -14.61 0.16 4.09
N LEU A 9 -13.87 -0.71 4.78
CA LEU A 9 -12.52 -1.10 4.36
C LEU A 9 -12.53 -1.79 3.00
N ILE A 10 -13.46 -2.72 2.74
CA ILE A 10 -13.57 -3.37 1.43
C ILE A 10 -13.85 -2.35 0.33
N LYS A 11 -14.69 -1.33 0.58
CA LYS A 11 -14.95 -0.24 -0.38
C LYS A 11 -13.69 0.61 -0.62
N ILE A 12 -12.94 0.95 0.43
CA ILE A 12 -11.67 1.70 0.29
C ILE A 12 -10.67 0.87 -0.53
N HIS A 13 -10.50 -0.41 -0.17
CA HIS A 13 -9.64 -1.36 -0.89
C HIS A 13 -10.03 -1.45 -2.38
N LEU A 14 -11.33 -1.56 -2.69
CA LEU A 14 -11.81 -1.59 -4.07
C LEU A 14 -11.46 -0.30 -4.85
N ASN A 15 -11.58 0.87 -4.22
CA ASN A 15 -11.25 2.12 -4.89
C ASN A 15 -9.74 2.26 -5.13
N LEU A 16 -8.91 1.90 -4.16
CA LEU A 16 -7.45 1.90 -4.33
C LEU A 16 -6.99 0.89 -5.37
N PHE A 17 -7.59 -0.30 -5.41
CA PHE A 17 -7.34 -1.29 -6.45
C PHE A 17 -7.67 -0.76 -7.85
N LYS A 18 -8.78 -0.03 -8.01
CA LYS A 18 -9.12 0.62 -9.29
C LYS A 18 -8.10 1.69 -9.69
N ILE A 19 -7.57 2.45 -8.72
CA ILE A 19 -6.52 3.44 -8.96
C ILE A 19 -5.23 2.76 -9.43
N GLU A 20 -4.80 1.70 -8.73
CA GLU A 20 -3.64 0.89 -9.13
C GLU A 20 -3.79 0.34 -10.55
N ARG A 21 -4.97 -0.20 -10.92
CA ARG A 21 -5.23 -0.65 -12.30
C ARG A 21 -5.16 0.50 -13.31
N ALA A 22 -5.70 1.67 -12.99
CA ALA A 22 -5.64 2.83 -13.86
C ALA A 22 -4.18 3.29 -14.07
N MET A 23 -3.37 3.31 -13.01
CA MET A 23 -1.94 3.63 -13.08
C MET A 23 -1.19 2.64 -13.98
N LYS A 24 -1.42 1.33 -13.81
CA LYS A 24 -0.84 0.29 -14.68
C LYS A 24 -1.25 0.48 -16.16
N LEU A 25 -2.51 0.82 -16.43
CA LEU A 25 -2.99 1.13 -17.79
C LEU A 25 -2.33 2.38 -18.39
N MET A 26 -1.94 3.35 -17.56
CA MET A 26 -1.19 4.54 -17.97
C MET A 26 0.32 4.29 -18.16
N GLY A 27 0.79 3.04 -17.99
CA GLY A 27 2.20 2.67 -18.13
C GLY A 27 3.02 2.84 -16.85
N ILE A 28 2.40 3.21 -15.73
CA ILE A 28 3.06 3.26 -14.42
C ILE A 28 3.18 1.83 -13.89
N THR A 29 4.23 1.14 -14.34
CA THR A 29 4.40 -0.31 -14.17
C THR A 29 5.68 -0.71 -13.44
N ASN A 30 6.46 0.25 -12.95
CA ASN A 30 7.58 -0.08 -12.07
C ASN A 30 7.01 -0.74 -10.80
N ASN A 31 7.82 -1.58 -10.16
CA ASN A 31 7.50 -2.52 -9.06
C ASN A 31 6.85 -1.94 -7.78
N TYR A 32 6.24 -0.76 -7.83
CA TYR A 32 5.55 -0.03 -6.76
C TYR A 32 4.47 -0.85 -6.03
N PHE A 33 3.84 -1.80 -6.73
CA PHE A 33 2.73 -2.58 -6.17
C PHE A 33 3.10 -4.04 -5.85
N THR A 34 4.41 -4.39 -5.90
CA THR A 34 4.86 -5.78 -5.71
C THR A 34 4.44 -6.35 -4.36
N LEU A 35 4.62 -5.59 -3.28
CA LEU A 35 4.23 -6.04 -1.94
C LEU A 35 2.71 -6.27 -1.82
N TYR A 36 1.90 -5.45 -2.50
CA TYR A 36 0.46 -5.66 -2.55
C TYR A 36 0.11 -6.92 -3.34
N ASP A 37 0.76 -7.12 -4.50
CA ASP A 37 0.54 -8.30 -5.35
C ASP A 37 0.95 -9.60 -4.60
N GLU A 38 2.01 -9.56 -3.80
CA GLU A 38 2.48 -10.68 -2.94
C GLU A 38 1.55 -10.99 -1.75
N LEU A 39 0.75 -10.03 -1.28
CA LEU A 39 -0.21 -10.25 -0.19
C LEU A 39 -1.37 -11.16 -0.62
N GLU A 40 -1.66 -11.25 -1.93
CA GLU A 40 -2.76 -12.05 -2.50
C GLU A 40 -4.16 -11.77 -1.89
N VAL A 41 -4.36 -10.56 -1.37
CA VAL A 41 -5.65 -10.10 -0.82
C VAL A 41 -6.30 -9.13 -1.79
N PHE A 42 -7.34 -9.59 -2.49
CA PHE A 42 -8.11 -8.79 -3.45
C PHE A 42 -9.43 -8.27 -2.85
N PRO A 43 -10.03 -7.20 -3.40
CA PRO A 43 -11.32 -6.68 -2.92
C PRO A 43 -12.46 -7.71 -3.00
N SER A 44 -12.38 -8.66 -3.94
CA SER A 44 -13.34 -9.77 -4.08
C SER A 44 -13.29 -10.77 -2.94
N HIS A 45 -12.21 -10.81 -2.16
CA HIS A 45 -12.03 -11.71 -1.03
C HIS A 45 -12.80 -11.24 0.22
N ILE A 46 -14.11 -10.97 0.08
CA ILE A 46 -14.97 -10.40 1.15
C ILE A 46 -15.02 -11.25 2.43
N HIS A 47 -14.61 -12.50 2.37
CA HIS A 47 -14.54 -13.44 3.49
C HIS A 47 -13.28 -13.24 4.35
N LYS A 48 -12.20 -12.67 3.79
CA LYS A 48 -10.94 -12.37 4.50
C LYS A 48 -11.14 -11.43 5.67
N HIS A 49 -10.23 -11.45 6.64
CA HIS A 49 -10.35 -10.66 7.85
C HIS A 49 -10.27 -9.15 7.57
N LYS A 50 -10.83 -8.38 8.50
CA LYS A 50 -10.79 -6.91 8.43
C LYS A 50 -9.35 -6.39 8.35
N ASP A 51 -8.43 -7.02 9.09
CA ASP A 51 -7.05 -6.59 9.21
C ASP A 51 -6.25 -6.90 7.92
N GLU A 52 -6.57 -8.00 7.23
CA GLU A 52 -6.00 -8.32 5.91
C GLU A 52 -6.39 -7.25 4.86
N HIS A 53 -7.64 -6.79 4.87
CA HIS A 53 -8.05 -5.67 4.02
C HIS A 53 -7.41 -4.34 4.43
N ALA A 54 -7.15 -4.12 5.72
CA ALA A 54 -6.44 -2.93 6.18
C ALA A 54 -4.98 -2.91 5.73
N GLU A 55 -4.31 -4.06 5.77
CA GLU A 55 -2.95 -4.23 5.27
C GLU A 55 -2.87 -4.01 3.75
N ALA A 56 -3.79 -4.61 2.99
CA ALA A 56 -3.93 -4.39 1.55
C ALA A 56 -4.08 -2.89 1.20
N ILE A 57 -4.92 -2.17 1.93
CA ILE A 57 -5.10 -0.71 1.79
C ILE A 57 -3.77 0.02 2.03
N MET A 58 -3.03 -0.35 3.07
CA MET A 58 -1.77 0.29 3.40
C MET A 58 -0.72 0.10 2.28
N LEU A 59 -0.57 -1.13 1.78
CA LEU A 59 0.37 -1.43 0.71
C LEU A 59 0.02 -0.71 -0.60
N LEU A 60 -1.27 -0.60 -0.94
CA LEU A 60 -1.72 0.19 -2.09
C LEU A 60 -1.40 1.68 -1.92
N CYS A 61 -1.63 2.25 -0.75
CA CYS A 61 -1.28 3.65 -0.47
C CYS A 61 0.23 3.90 -0.60
N LEU A 62 1.07 2.99 -0.08
CA LEU A 62 2.52 3.09 -0.19
C LEU A 62 2.97 3.04 -1.66
N GLY A 63 2.44 2.09 -2.44
CA GLY A 63 2.73 1.99 -3.87
C GLY A 63 2.32 3.24 -4.66
N ILE A 64 1.16 3.83 -4.32
CA ILE A 64 0.70 5.09 -4.93
C ILE A 64 1.66 6.24 -4.58
N LEU A 65 2.05 6.40 -3.32
CA LEU A 65 2.98 7.44 -2.90
C LEU A 65 4.34 7.32 -3.59
N GLU A 66 4.88 6.10 -3.66
CA GLU A 66 6.15 5.83 -4.33
C GLU A 66 6.07 6.13 -5.84
N ALA A 67 4.98 5.72 -6.48
CA ALA A 67 4.74 5.97 -7.90
C ALA A 67 4.60 7.46 -8.23
N LEU A 68 4.02 8.24 -7.33
CA LEU A 68 3.86 9.68 -7.50
C LEU A 68 5.10 10.49 -7.08
N LYS A 69 6.14 9.84 -6.52
CA LYS A 69 7.30 10.50 -5.90
C LYS A 69 6.91 11.56 -4.87
N VAL A 70 5.74 11.39 -4.25
CA VAL A 70 5.31 12.23 -3.15
C VAL A 70 6.10 11.74 -1.95
N GLU A 71 7.09 12.52 -1.51
CA GLU A 71 7.64 12.29 -0.18
C GLU A 71 6.49 12.42 0.81
N PRO A 72 6.28 11.46 1.73
CA PRO A 72 5.25 11.61 2.73
C PRO A 72 5.56 12.90 3.49
N GLU A 73 4.66 13.87 3.45
CA GLU A 73 4.72 15.01 4.35
C GLU A 73 4.49 14.45 5.75
N VAL A 74 5.60 14.10 6.42
CA VAL A 74 5.58 13.59 7.78
C VAL A 74 5.27 14.78 8.69
N GLU A 75 3.99 14.98 8.99
CA GLU A 75 3.59 15.79 10.13
C GLU A 75 4.02 15.04 11.42
N THR A 76 5.22 15.38 11.89
CA THR A 76 5.86 15.15 13.21
C THR A 76 6.94 14.05 13.34
N PRO A 77 8.02 14.31 14.12
CA PRO A 77 9.33 13.66 13.95
C PRO A 77 9.53 12.34 14.72
N GLU A 78 8.54 11.80 15.44
CA GLU A 78 8.82 10.83 16.51
C GLU A 78 8.61 9.34 16.17
N LYS A 79 8.10 8.98 14.98
CA LYS A 79 7.87 7.55 14.62
C LYS A 79 8.72 7.02 13.46
N SER A 80 9.65 7.81 12.96
CA SER A 80 10.44 7.54 11.75
C SER A 80 11.44 6.38 11.84
N ILE A 81 11.67 5.79 13.02
CA ILE A 81 12.80 4.86 13.22
C ILE A 81 12.47 3.41 12.82
N GLU A 82 11.20 3.00 12.75
CA GLU A 82 10.86 1.61 12.37
C GLU A 82 10.58 1.43 10.87
N VAL A 83 9.91 2.37 10.21
CA VAL A 83 9.54 2.20 8.79
C VAL A 83 10.75 2.33 7.86
N THR A 84 11.70 3.20 8.19
CA THR A 84 12.87 3.48 7.32
C THR A 84 13.98 2.42 7.40
N LYS A 85 14.06 1.66 8.49
CA LYS A 85 15.07 0.59 8.63
C LYS A 85 14.78 -0.61 7.73
N SER A 86 13.51 -0.92 7.49
CA SER A 86 13.11 -2.06 6.66
C SER A 86 13.32 -1.81 5.16
N ILE A 87 13.35 -0.55 4.73
CA ILE A 87 13.46 -0.19 3.30
C ILE A 87 14.93 -0.19 2.82
N ASN A 88 15.89 0.05 3.73
CA ASN A 88 17.31 0.19 3.36
C ASN A 88 18.13 -1.11 3.35
N LEU A 89 17.53 -2.27 3.64
CA LEU A 89 18.24 -3.56 3.62
C LEU A 89 18.33 -4.22 2.23
N THR A 90 17.63 -3.73 1.21
CA THR A 90 17.62 -4.35 -0.14
C THR A 90 18.45 -3.63 -1.20
N LYS A 91 19.09 -2.48 -0.89
CA LYS A 91 19.96 -1.74 -1.85
C LYS A 91 21.46 -1.94 -1.66
N ALA A 92 21.90 -2.80 -0.74
CA ALA A 92 23.31 -3.10 -0.55
C ALA A 92 23.59 -4.59 -0.80
N THR A 93 23.75 -4.99 -2.07
CA THR A 93 24.74 -5.97 -2.57
C THR A 93 24.49 -6.22 -4.06
N VAL A 94 25.04 -5.38 -4.93
CA VAL A 94 25.71 -5.81 -6.17
C VAL A 94 26.83 -4.80 -6.41
N LYS A 95 28.05 -5.20 -6.07
CA LYS A 95 29.29 -4.58 -6.54
C LYS A 95 29.80 -5.42 -7.70
#